data_AF-A0A838B6I0-F1
#
_entry.id   AF-A0A838B6I0-F1
#
_cell.length_a   1.000
_cell.length_b   1.000
_cell.length_c   1.000
_cell.angle_alpha   90.00
_cell.angle_beta   90.00
_cell.angle_gamma   90.00
#
_symmetry.space_group_name_H-M   'P 1'
#
loop_
_entity.id
_entity.type
_entity.pdbx_description
1 polymer ?
#
loop_
_entity_poly.entity_id
_entity_poly.type
_entity_poly.pdbx_seq_one_letter_code
_entity_poly.pdbx_strand_id
1 'polypeptide(L)' 'MTKVLKPFTTRVQRFAAGADVPADTDLSPHTLEGLTSQGFLEAPPKPSKSKADSARAAE' A
#
# COMPACT_ATOMS: atom_id res chain seq x y z
N MET A 1 -0.19 4.01 -12.32
CA MET A 1 -0.31 5.07 -11.30
C MET A 1 -0.97 4.42 -10.12
N THR A 2 -0.27 4.32 -9.00
CA THR A 2 -0.75 3.63 -7.79
C THR A 2 -0.96 4.67 -6.72
N LYS A 3 -2.15 4.70 -6.13
CA LYS A 3 -2.47 5.71 -5.12
C LYS A 3 -1.95 5.29 -3.75
N VAL A 4 -1.47 6.25 -2.98
CA VAL A 4 -0.98 6.03 -1.61
C VAL A 4 -2.17 6.08 -0.66
N LEU A 5 -2.40 5.01 0.09
CA LEU A 5 -3.46 4.94 1.09
C LEU A 5 -2.96 5.41 2.47
N LYS A 6 -1.71 5.10 2.81
CA LYS A 6 -1.07 5.50 4.07
C LYS A 6 0.27 6.18 3.78
N PRO A 7 0.65 7.22 4.54
CA PRO A 7 1.92 7.88 4.31
C PRO A 7 3.09 6.94 4.62
N PHE A 8 4.08 6.91 3.74
CA PHE A 8 5.32 6.15 3.93
C PHE A 8 6.53 6.94 3.43
N THR A 9 7.71 6.54 3.87
CA THR A 9 9.00 7.14 3.49
C THR A 9 9.80 6.15 2.67
N THR A 10 10.24 6.55 1.48
CA THR A 10 11.27 5.85 0.72
C THR A 10 12.63 6.47 1.03
N ARG A 11 13.69 5.90 0.46
CA ARG A 11 15.04 6.48 0.52
C ARG A 11 15.15 7.83 -0.18
N VAL A 12 14.31 8.05 -1.19
CA VAL A 12 14.37 9.24 -2.04
C VAL A 12 13.44 10.33 -1.53
N GLN A 13 12.23 9.98 -1.08
CA GLN A 13 11.22 10.96 -0.67
C GLN A 13 10.15 10.37 0.25
N ARG A 14 9.35 11.26 0.84
CA ARG A 14 8.16 10.90 1.64
C ARG A 14 6.90 11.03 0.81
N PHE A 15 6.07 9.98 0.81
CA PHE A 15 4.76 9.97 0.20
C PHE A 15 3.67 10.21 1.24
N ALA A 16 2.74 11.11 0.94
CA ALA A 16 1.57 11.37 1.76
C ALA A 16 0.40 10.46 1.35
N ALA A 17 -0.56 10.23 2.25
CA ALA A 17 -1.82 9.60 1.88
C ALA A 17 -2.55 10.43 0.82
N GLY A 18 -3.07 9.77 -0.20
CA GLY A 18 -3.70 10.35 -1.37
C GLY A 18 -2.74 10.75 -2.49
N ALA A 19 -1.43 10.69 -2.28
CA ALA A 19 -0.44 10.96 -3.32
C ALA A 19 -0.47 9.88 -4.41
N ASP A 20 -0.06 10.24 -5.62
CA ASP A 20 0.10 9.30 -6.72
C ASP A 20 1.55 8.83 -6.80
N VAL A 21 1.75 7.52 -6.97
CA VAL A 21 3.05 6.89 -7.13
C VAL A 21 3.16 6.37 -8.57
N PRO A 22 4.05 6.96 -9.39
CA PRO A 22 4.42 6.41 -10.68
C PRO A 22 4.96 4.98 -10.56
N ALA A 23 4.69 4.13 -11.54
CA ALA A 23 5.19 2.75 -11.56
C ALA A 23 6.73 2.66 -11.58
N ASP A 24 7.39 3.70 -12.11
CA ASP A 24 8.85 3.85 -12.19
C ASP A 24 9.49 4.49 -10.95
N THR A 25 8.70 4.75 -9.91
CA THR A 25 9.22 5.35 -8.68
C THR A 25 10.11 4.37 -7.93
N ASP A 26 11.28 4.82 -7.48
CA ASP A 26 12.09 4.07 -6.54
C ASP A 26 11.40 4.02 -5.16
N LEU A 27 10.93 2.83 -4.82
CA LEU A 27 10.26 2.54 -3.54
C LEU A 27 11.22 1.97 -2.50
N SER A 28 12.52 1.88 -2.81
CA SER A 28 13.54 1.32 -1.93
C SER A 28 13.52 1.96 -0.54
N PRO A 29 13.59 1.16 0.56
CA PRO A 29 13.88 -0.27 0.60
C PRO A 29 12.65 -1.17 0.42
N HIS A 30 11.47 -0.61 0.17
CA HIS A 30 10.23 -1.35 0.03
C HIS A 30 10.00 -1.79 -1.42
N THR A 31 9.16 -2.81 -1.59
CA THR A 31 8.64 -3.21 -2.91
C THR A 31 7.19 -2.77 -3.05
N LEU A 32 6.75 -2.52 -4.29
CA LEU A 32 5.37 -2.16 -4.60
C LEU A 32 4.39 -3.23 -4.08
N GLU A 33 4.78 -4.51 -4.19
CA GLU A 33 4.02 -5.64 -3.66
C GLU A 33 3.96 -5.66 -2.12
N GLY A 34 5.06 -5.32 -1.44
CA GLY A 34 5.08 -5.22 0.03
C GLY A 34 4.19 -4.08 0.53
N LEU A 35 4.26 -2.91 -0.10
CA LEU A 35 3.44 -1.76 0.27
C LEU A 35 1.96 -1.96 -0.03
N THR A 36 1.61 -2.62 -1.15
CA THR A 36 0.21 -2.99 -1.44
C THR A 36 -0.31 -4.04 -0.46
N SER A 37 0.48 -5.07 -0.13
CA SER A 37 0.12 -6.11 0.83
C SER A 37 -0.08 -5.57 2.25
N GLN A 38 0.73 -4.59 2.66
CA GLN A 38 0.59 -3.90 3.95
C GLN A 38 -0.48 -2.77 3.94
N GLY A 39 -1.13 -2.51 2.80
CA GLY A 39 -2.16 -1.49 2.67
C GLY A 39 -1.64 -0.04 2.71
N PHE A 40 -0.38 0.18 2.34
CA PHE A 40 0.20 1.51 2.11
C PHE A 40 -0.11 2.06 0.72
N LEU A 41 -0.17 1.17 -0.28
CA LEU A 41 -0.53 1.48 -1.66
C LEU A 41 -1.87 0.84 -2.02
N GLU A 42 -2.61 1.47 -2.92
CA GLU A 42 -3.83 0.91 -3.49
C GLU A 42 -3.47 -0.37 -4.25
N ALA A 43 -4.04 -1.49 -3.83
CA ALA A 43 -3.85 -2.74 -4.56
C ALA A 43 -4.42 -2.57 -5.97
N PRO A 44 -3.73 -3.04 -7.04
CA PRO A 44 -4.37 -3.10 -8.35
C PRO A 44 -5.68 -3.86 -8.19
N PRO A 45 -6.76 -3.49 -8.90
CA PRO A 45 -8.07 -4.11 -8.77
C PRO A 45 -7.98 -5.59 -9.16
N LYS A 46 -7.57 -6.42 -8.20
CA LYS A 46 -7.73 -7.86 -8.24
C LYS A 46 -9.21 -8.11 -7.96
N PRO A 47 -9.88 -8.96 -8.75
CA PRO A 47 -11.26 -9.32 -8.44
C PRO A 47 -11.30 -9.86 -7.01
N SER A 48 -12.16 -9.24 -6.21
CA SER A 48 -12.35 -9.43 -4.78
C SER A 48 -12.06 -10.86 -4.33
N LYS A 49 -10.99 -11.03 -3.53
CA LYS A 49 -10.88 -12.18 -2.65
C LYS A 49 -10.90 -11.69 -1.22
N SER A 50 -12.12 -11.66 -0.69
CA SER A 50 -12.44 -11.58 0.72
C SER A 50 -11.46 -12.44 1.54
N LYS A 51 -10.69 -11.78 2.39
CA LYS A 51 -10.23 -12.28 3.69
C LYS A 51 -10.30 -11.06 4.60
N ALA A 52 -11.35 -10.86 5.39
CA ALA A 52 -11.56 -11.58 6.65
C ALA A 52 -10.21 -11.75 7.36
N ASP A 53 -9.80 -10.71 8.10
CA ASP A 53 -9.00 -10.93 9.29
C ASP A 53 -9.44 -9.97 10.41
N SER A 54 -10.10 -10.60 11.39
CA SER A 54 -9.96 -10.34 12.82
C SER A 54 -10.26 -8.94 13.35
N ALA A 55 -11.52 -8.54 13.28
CA ALA A 55 -12.12 -7.84 14.41
C ALA A 55 -12.30 -8.87 15.55
N ARG A 56 -11.37 -8.80 16.51
CA ARG A 56 -11.59 -8.97 17.96
C ARG A 56 -12.52 -10.12 18.36
N ALA A 57 -11.87 -11.18 18.83
CA ALA A 57 -12.43 -12.25 19.65
C ALA A 57 -13.63 -11.79 20.52
N ALA A 58 -14.68 -12.61 20.49
CA ALA A 58 -15.55 -12.88 21.65
C ALA A 58 -14.65 -13.11 22.88
N GLU A 59 -14.99 -12.76 24.11
CA GLU A 59 -16.25 -12.64 24.84
C GLU A 59 -15.92 -11.84 26.11
#